data_AF-A0A934A9U9-F1
#
_entry.id   AF-A0A934A9U9-F1
#
_cell.length_a   1.000
_cell.length_b   1.000
_cell.length_c   1.000
_cell.angle_alpha   90.00
_cell.angle_beta   90.00
_cell.angle_gamma   90.00
#
_symmetry.space_group_name_H-M   'P 1'
#
loop_
_entity.id
_entity.type
_entity.pdbx_description
1 polymer ?
#
loop_
_entity_poly.entity_id
_entity_poly.type
_entity_poly.pdbx_seq_one_letter_code
_entity_poly.pdbx_strand_id
1 'polypeptide(L)'
;MIKLLIAVAVAMLLVGCSPSGLDEKQPSSSEEYLMGETVYVCGCPMMCCNSLSRNPDGRCICNMPLRKGTVSKIQDQILTVTVSGREKIIFLKNR
;
A
#
# COMPACT_ATOMS: atom_id res chain seq x y z
N MET A 1 -1.57 -46.22 37.62
CA MET A 1 -2.64 -45.40 36.97
C MET A 1 -2.43 -43.89 37.18
N ILE A 2 -2.02 -43.43 38.38
CA ILE A 2 -1.70 -42.00 38.65
C ILE A 2 -0.49 -41.48 37.86
N LYS A 3 0.57 -42.29 37.65
CA LYS A 3 1.74 -41.91 36.83
C LYS A 3 1.40 -41.63 35.35
N LEU A 4 0.32 -42.21 34.83
CA LEU A 4 -0.13 -41.99 33.45
C LEU A 4 -0.90 -40.66 33.31
N LEU A 5 -1.60 -40.21 34.36
CA LEU A 5 -2.36 -38.95 34.37
C LEU A 5 -1.45 -37.72 34.43
N ILE A 6 -0.30 -37.81 35.10
CA ILE A 6 0.67 -36.70 35.21
C ILE A 6 1.36 -36.45 33.86
N ALA A 7 1.62 -37.51 33.08
CA ALA A 7 2.22 -37.38 31.75
C ALA A 7 1.29 -36.69 30.73
N VAL A 8 -0.03 -36.90 30.85
CA VAL A 8 -1.03 -36.29 29.96
C VAL A 8 -1.25 -34.80 30.29
N ALA A 9 -1.20 -34.42 31.56
CA ALA A 9 -1.35 -33.02 31.98
C ALA A 9 -0.17 -32.12 31.52
N VAL A 10 1.05 -32.66 31.44
CA VAL A 10 2.23 -31.91 30.96
C VAL A 10 2.26 -31.83 29.42
N ALA A 11 1.70 -32.81 28.72
CA ALA A 11 1.62 -32.79 27.25
C ALA A 11 0.60 -31.78 26.70
N MET A 12 -0.44 -31.42 27.46
CA MET A 12 -1.44 -30.42 27.04
C MET A 12 -0.99 -28.96 27.18
N LEU A 13 0.10 -28.67 27.90
CA LEU A 13 0.63 -27.31 28.05
C LEU A 13 1.58 -26.90 26.92
N LEU A 14 1.93 -27.81 26.02
CA LEU A 14 2.82 -27.56 24.87
C LEU A 14 2.06 -27.43 23.53
N VAL A 15 0.74 -27.58 23.53
CA VAL A 15 -0.08 -27.38 22.32
C VAL A 15 -0.50 -25.93 22.25
N GLY A 16 0.40 -25.13 21.68
CA GLY A 16 0.06 -24.06 20.74
C GLY A 16 -0.54 -22.80 21.34
N CYS A 17 0.35 -21.86 21.71
CA CYS A 17 0.10 -20.46 21.39
C CYS A 17 -0.31 -20.37 19.92
N SER A 18 -1.60 -20.12 19.65
CA SER A 18 -2.00 -19.60 18.35
C SER A 18 -1.59 -18.13 18.34
N PRO A 19 -0.69 -17.67 17.46
CA PRO A 19 -0.71 -16.28 17.07
C PRO A 19 -2.02 -16.08 16.28
N SER A 20 -3.07 -15.73 17.00
CA SER A 20 -4.25 -15.09 16.42
C SER A 20 -3.76 -13.82 15.74
N GLY A 21 -3.82 -13.78 14.42
CA GLY A 21 -3.31 -12.68 13.62
C GLY A 21 -2.41 -13.16 12.49
N LEU A 22 -2.87 -14.10 11.67
CA LEU A 22 -2.59 -13.96 10.25
C LEU A 22 -3.30 -12.67 9.85
N ASP A 23 -2.53 -11.59 9.93
CA ASP A 23 -2.68 -10.38 9.15
C ASP A 23 -3.08 -10.87 7.75
N GLU A 24 -4.38 -10.86 7.48
CA GLU A 24 -4.90 -10.93 6.13
C GLU A 24 -4.33 -9.65 5.52
N LYS A 25 -3.12 -9.77 4.96
CA LYS A 25 -2.43 -8.72 4.23
C LYS A 25 -3.30 -8.48 3.02
N GLN A 26 -4.35 -7.71 3.26
CA GLN A 26 -5.29 -7.22 2.28
C GLN A 26 -4.37 -6.57 1.26
N PRO A 27 -4.34 -7.07 0.00
CA PRO A 27 -3.36 -6.64 -0.98
C PRO A 27 -3.47 -5.12 -1.04
N SER A 28 -2.47 -4.47 -0.47
CA SER A 28 -2.50 -3.03 -0.30
C SER A 28 -2.39 -2.49 -1.71
N SER A 29 -3.25 -1.55 -2.10
CA SER A 29 -3.19 -0.93 -3.42
C SER A 29 -1.81 -0.32 -3.74
N SER A 30 -0.94 -0.16 -2.74
CA SER A 30 0.50 0.13 -2.90
C SER A 30 1.35 -0.98 -3.52
N GLU A 31 0.98 -2.26 -3.40
CA GLU A 31 1.76 -3.37 -3.99
C GLU A 31 1.76 -3.30 -5.52
N GLU A 32 0.83 -2.57 -6.13
CA GLU A 32 0.81 -2.32 -7.57
C GLU A 32 1.92 -1.37 -8.04
N TYR A 33 2.52 -0.56 -7.17
CA TYR A 33 3.49 0.47 -7.54
C TYR A 33 4.88 0.20 -6.96
N LEU A 34 5.92 0.53 -7.73
CA LEU A 34 7.31 0.35 -7.30
C LEU A 34 8.00 1.69 -6.98
N MET A 35 8.90 1.68 -6.00
CA MET A 35 9.77 2.84 -5.73
C MET A 35 10.62 3.16 -6.97
N GLY A 36 10.71 4.43 -7.32
CA GLY A 36 11.41 4.88 -8.52
C GLY A 36 10.64 4.67 -9.83
N GLU A 37 9.46 4.06 -9.81
CA GLU A 37 8.62 3.89 -11.00
C GLU A 37 8.22 5.26 -11.58
N THR A 38 8.19 5.34 -12.92
CA THR A 38 7.63 6.49 -13.62
C THR A 38 6.11 6.37 -13.66
N VAL A 39 5.43 7.42 -13.20
CA VAL A 39 3.97 7.55 -13.26
C VAL A 39 3.57 8.95 -13.73
N TYR A 40 2.31 9.12 -14.12
CA TYR A 40 1.77 10.37 -14.63
C TYR A 40 0.63 10.84 -13.74
N VAL A 41 0.77 12.03 -13.15
CA VAL A 41 -0.19 12.61 -12.22
C VAL A 41 -0.78 13.92 -12.74
N CYS A 42 -1.95 14.32 -12.24
CA CYS A 42 -2.58 15.58 -12.66
C CYS A 42 -1.64 16.79 -12.45
N GLY A 43 -1.41 17.56 -13.52
CA GLY A 43 -0.56 18.75 -13.53
C GLY A 43 -1.22 20.04 -13.04
N CYS A 44 -2.29 19.96 -12.25
CA CYS A 44 -2.94 21.12 -11.66
C CYS A 44 -2.03 21.78 -10.61
N PRO A 45 -1.77 23.11 -10.67
CA PRO A 45 -0.90 23.80 -9.70
C PRO A 45 -1.38 23.67 -8.24
N MET A 46 -2.68 23.54 -8.04
CA MET A 46 -3.30 23.35 -6.72
C MET A 46 -3.13 21.92 -6.18
N MET A 47 -2.65 20.98 -7.01
CA MET A 47 -2.32 19.59 -6.64
C MET A 47 -3.46 18.82 -5.96
N CYS A 48 -4.71 19.25 -6.11
CA CYS A 48 -5.87 18.71 -5.39
C CYS A 48 -6.41 17.39 -5.96
N CYS A 49 -6.10 17.05 -7.21
CA CYS A 49 -6.70 15.92 -7.91
C CYS A 49 -5.81 14.67 -7.80
N ASN A 50 -6.37 13.54 -7.30
CA ASN A 50 -5.72 12.23 -7.13
C ASN A 50 -5.59 11.42 -8.45
N SER A 51 -5.63 12.06 -9.61
CA SER A 51 -5.46 11.34 -10.88
C SER A 51 -4.02 10.84 -11.02
N LEU A 52 -3.89 9.55 -11.28
CA LEU A 52 -2.66 8.79 -11.45
C LEU A 52 -2.85 7.82 -12.64
N SER A 53 -1.83 7.67 -13.47
CA SER A 53 -1.83 6.81 -14.65
C SER A 53 -0.41 6.31 -14.94
N ARG A 54 -0.29 5.13 -15.53
CA ARG A 54 0.97 4.65 -16.15
C ARG A 54 1.16 5.17 -17.58
N ASN A 55 0.08 5.64 -18.19
CA ASN A 55 0.08 6.22 -19.53
C ASN A 55 0.22 7.75 -19.46
N PRO A 56 1.02 8.37 -20.34
CA PRO A 56 1.19 9.82 -20.41
C PRO A 56 -0.06 10.55 -20.89
N ASP A 57 -0.91 9.84 -21.62
CA ASP A 57 -2.03 10.43 -22.35
C ASP A 57 -3.23 10.69 -21.45
N GLY A 58 -4.03 11.65 -21.87
CA GLY A 58 -5.27 12.02 -21.20
C GLY A 58 -5.14 13.22 -20.28
N ARG A 59 -6.23 13.48 -19.57
CA ARG A 59 -6.41 14.65 -18.72
C ARG A 59 -7.02 14.21 -17.40
N CYS A 60 -6.65 14.89 -16.32
CA CYS A 60 -7.33 14.71 -15.04
C CYS A 60 -8.71 15.39 -15.05
N ILE A 61 -9.53 15.12 -14.02
CA ILE A 61 -10.86 15.73 -13.84
C ILE A 61 -10.84 17.27 -13.86
N CYS A 62 -9.69 17.84 -13.52
CA CYS A 62 -9.40 19.26 -13.54
C CYS A 62 -9.14 19.80 -14.98
N ASN A 63 -9.36 18.98 -16.02
CA ASN A 63 -9.08 19.20 -17.44
C ASN A 63 -7.61 19.56 -17.78
N MET A 64 -6.69 19.33 -16.85
CA MET A 64 -5.26 19.56 -17.03
C MET A 64 -4.55 18.33 -17.59
N PRO A 65 -3.50 18.51 -18.40
CA PRO A 65 -2.68 17.39 -18.85
C PRO A 65 -1.99 16.70 -17.67
N LEU A 66 -1.71 15.40 -17.83
CA LEU A 66 -0.89 14.68 -16.88
C LEU A 66 0.58 15.11 -16.98
N ARG A 67 1.28 15.05 -15.86
CA ARG A 67 2.70 15.39 -15.73
C ARG A 67 3.44 14.15 -15.27
N LYS A 68 4.58 13.88 -15.92
CA LYS A 68 5.50 12.82 -15.53
C LYS A 68 6.05 13.08 -14.14
N GLY A 69 6.05 12.05 -13.31
CA GLY A 69 6.68 12.04 -12.01
C GLY A 69 7.29 10.68 -11.69
N THR A 70 8.00 10.65 -10.57
CA THR A 70 8.68 9.44 -10.07
C THR A 70 8.17 9.13 -8.68
N VAL A 71 7.80 7.87 -8.42
CA VAL A 71 7.39 7.42 -7.09
C VAL A 71 8.59 7.54 -6.14
N SER A 72 8.46 8.39 -5.12
CA SER A 72 9.50 8.68 -4.13
C SER A 72 9.22 8.07 -2.77
N LYS A 73 7.95 7.78 -2.46
CA LYS A 73 7.53 7.12 -1.22
C LYS A 73 6.27 6.30 -1.45
N ILE A 74 6.17 5.18 -0.73
CA ILE A 74 5.00 4.30 -0.72
C ILE A 74 4.77 3.94 0.75
N GLN A 75 3.61 4.30 1.28
CA GLN A 75 3.20 3.99 2.65
C GLN A 75 1.71 3.68 2.65
N ASP A 76 1.36 2.42 2.92
CA ASP A 76 -0.02 1.93 2.97
C ASP A 76 -0.80 2.35 1.71
N GLN A 77 -1.83 3.18 1.85
CA GLN A 77 -2.66 3.66 0.74
C GLN A 77 -2.22 5.04 0.23
N ILE A 78 -0.96 5.43 0.47
CA ILE A 78 -0.41 6.73 0.11
C ILE A 78 0.82 6.54 -0.77
N LEU A 79 0.77 7.14 -1.96
CA LEU A 79 1.87 7.22 -2.91
C LEU A 79 2.37 8.67 -2.95
N THR A 80 3.66 8.89 -2.64
CA THR A 80 4.30 10.18 -2.89
C THR A 80 5.01 10.14 -4.23
N VAL A 81 4.70 11.10 -5.10
CA VAL A 81 5.25 11.22 -6.43
C VAL A 81 5.96 12.57 -6.57
N THR A 82 7.24 12.55 -6.94
CA THR A 82 8.00 13.76 -7.24
C THR A 82 7.74 14.18 -8.69
N VAL A 83 7.24 15.41 -8.89
CA VAL A 83 6.92 16.00 -10.18
C VAL A 83 7.60 17.35 -10.29
N SER A 84 8.53 17.51 -11.23
CA SER A 84 9.28 18.77 -11.41
C SER A 84 9.90 19.31 -10.11
N GLY A 85 10.40 18.41 -9.26
CA GLY A 85 11.02 18.76 -7.97
C GLY A 85 10.03 19.05 -6.83
N ARG A 86 8.73 18.92 -7.04
CA ARG A 86 7.70 19.07 -6.00
C ARG A 86 7.12 17.70 -5.64
N GLU A 87 6.86 17.49 -4.35
CA GLU A 87 6.20 16.27 -3.88
C GLU A 87 4.69 16.39 -4.04
N LYS A 88 4.06 15.31 -4.54
CA LYS A 88 2.62 15.15 -4.65
C LYS A 88 2.19 13.91 -3.88
N ILE A 89 1.25 14.07 -2.98
CA ILE A 89 0.61 12.98 -2.26
C ILE A 89 -0.58 12.49 -3.08
N ILE A 90 -0.65 11.19 -3.35
CA ILE A 90 -1.75 10.52 -4.01
C ILE A 90 -2.32 9.49 -3.05
N PHE A 91 -3.60 9.59 -2.74
CA PHE A 91 -4.32 8.60 -1.95
C PHE A 91 -4.85 7.52 -2.89
N LEU A 92 -4.34 6.30 -2.74
CA LEU A 92 -4.77 5.11 -3.46
C LEU A 92 -6.12 4.68 -2.87
N LYS A 93 -7.23 5.12 -3.48
CA LYS A 93 -8.55 4.66 -3.08
C LYS A 93 -8.68 3.19 -3.50
N ASN A 94 -8.86 2.29 -2.53
CA ASN A 94 -9.25 0.91 -2.81
C ASN A 94 -10.46 0.92 -3.75
N ARG A 95 -10.31 0.34 -4.95
CA ARG A 95 -11.43 0.09 -5.84
C ARG A 95 -12.19 -1.14 -5.38
#